data_AF-A0A3N8FX26-F1
#
_entry.id   AF-A0A3N8FX26-F1
#
_cell.length_a   1.000
_cell.length_b   1.000
_cell.length_c   1.000
_cell.angle_alpha   90.00
_cell.angle_beta   90.00
_cell.angle_gamma   90.00
#
_symmetry.space_group_name_H-M   'P 1'
#
loop_
_entity.id
_entity.type
_entity.pdbx_description
1 polymer ?
#
loop_
_entity_poly.entity_id
_entity_poly.type
_entity_poly.pdbx_seq_one_letter_code
_entity_poly.pdbx_strand_id
1 'polypeptide(L)'
;MTDKAFIEYAKAHQREALIPGGALEPTDKHDYVGAAVVVRGALFFRNAADPEVRRAISECYEQYREIAKDELKWLWQDGKEPVKIRGGNLPSGTFTSYSDKVALTAYVTSGDASADAGFWHFQVFGQQRWREARPHAGLNTLTFSTSLLYVAENPAAFQKLFVDFARRLKAVSGYAGYALNLSLAKTAANVPTEYQLAKQMIALDVGEPLLQAARLRDGIKTVGWLTALDKELLDKAGGLDTLRNELPPNWYALYDLNGGVVIQAGRRPEAGSSTDSDENGPPVPPPNYVILNAALKAVRVPSVWQLQIGQPGSASPYFATTAESDDWLRRFDVPDDQLVEYKAKLLHMPTLDAECTLPDRA
;
A
#
# COMPACT_ATOMS: atom_id res chain seq x y z
N MET A 1 -24.36 15.43 6.46
CA MET A 1 -23.65 16.65 6.87
C MET A 1 -22.68 16.28 7.97
N THR A 2 -21.48 15.83 7.61
CA THR A 2 -20.36 15.77 8.54
C THR A 2 -20.01 17.21 8.89
N ASP A 3 -20.08 17.55 10.17
CA ASP A 3 -19.85 18.90 10.66
C ASP A 3 -18.45 19.36 10.24
N LYS A 4 -18.36 20.39 9.41
CA LYS A 4 -17.08 20.90 8.90
C LYS A 4 -16.13 21.21 10.06
N ALA A 5 -16.67 21.64 11.19
CA ALA A 5 -15.95 21.85 12.43
C ALA A 5 -15.29 20.57 12.99
N PHE A 6 -15.96 19.41 12.89
CA PHE A 6 -15.39 18.13 13.32
C PHE A 6 -14.23 17.68 12.42
N ILE A 7 -14.35 17.89 11.11
CA ILE A 7 -13.27 17.58 10.17
C ILE A 7 -12.06 18.50 10.39
N GLU A 8 -12.30 19.80 10.60
CA GLU A 8 -11.25 20.76 10.96
C GLU A 8 -10.58 20.41 12.29
N TYR A 9 -11.37 20.00 13.29
CA TYR A 9 -10.87 19.50 14.57
C TYR A 9 -10.01 18.24 14.38
N ALA A 10 -10.50 17.23 13.67
CA ALA A 10 -9.76 15.99 13.41
C ALA A 10 -8.44 16.26 12.67
N LYS A 11 -8.41 17.20 11.72
CA LYS A 11 -7.19 17.64 11.06
C LYS A 11 -6.19 18.30 12.00
N ALA A 12 -6.68 19.15 12.92
CA ALA A 12 -5.83 19.82 13.89
C ALA A 12 -5.19 18.84 14.88
N HIS A 13 -5.88 17.74 15.21
CA HIS A 13 -5.45 16.76 16.23
C HIS A 13 -4.92 15.45 15.63
N GLN A 14 -4.83 15.32 14.29
CA GLN A 14 -4.39 14.07 13.65
C GLN A 14 -3.00 13.60 14.12
N ARG A 15 -2.12 14.52 14.56
CA ARG A 15 -0.80 14.18 15.09
C ARG A 15 -0.86 13.44 16.44
N GLU A 16 -1.96 13.57 17.18
CA GLU A 16 -2.19 12.83 18.43
C GLU A 16 -2.49 11.36 18.16
N ALA A 17 -2.88 10.99 16.93
CA ALA A 17 -3.07 9.61 16.50
C ALA A 17 -1.75 8.92 16.07
N LEU A 18 -0.62 9.61 16.14
CA LEU A 18 0.70 9.01 15.91
C LEU A 18 1.06 8.07 17.07
N ILE A 19 1.61 6.90 16.74
CA ILE A 19 1.90 5.87 17.73
C ILE A 19 3.35 6.02 18.21
N PRO A 20 3.60 6.06 19.54
CA PRO A 20 4.94 6.12 20.09
C PRO A 20 5.86 4.99 19.59
N GLY A 21 7.13 5.33 19.42
CA GLY A 21 8.20 4.41 19.03
C GLY A 21 8.33 3.22 19.98
N GLY A 22 8.42 2.01 19.44
CA GLY A 22 8.62 0.80 20.23
C GLY A 22 7.53 0.56 21.26
N ALA A 23 6.28 0.99 21.03
CA ALA A 23 5.20 0.94 22.02
C ALA A 23 4.97 -0.46 22.64
N LEU A 24 5.39 -1.52 21.93
CA LEU A 24 5.29 -2.91 22.36
C LEU A 24 6.67 -3.57 22.54
N GLU A 25 7.74 -2.79 22.64
CA GLU A 25 9.12 -3.23 22.87
C GLU A 25 9.63 -2.66 24.20
N PRO A 26 9.51 -3.38 25.32
CA PRO A 26 9.73 -2.83 26.67
C PRO A 26 11.13 -2.25 26.91
N THR A 27 12.13 -2.70 26.15
CA THR A 27 13.53 -2.29 26.30
C THR A 27 13.98 -1.21 25.31
N ASP A 28 13.13 -0.87 24.34
CA ASP A 28 13.46 0.15 23.33
C ASP A 28 13.18 1.56 23.85
N LYS A 29 13.74 2.55 23.16
CA LYS A 29 13.39 3.95 23.43
C LYS A 29 12.01 4.27 22.87
N HIS A 30 11.30 5.18 23.54
CA HIS A 30 9.96 5.65 23.15
C HIS A 30 9.93 7.15 22.85
N ASP A 31 11.08 7.77 22.59
CA ASP A 31 11.29 9.21 22.39
C ASP A 31 11.16 9.65 20.92
N TYR A 32 10.51 8.84 20.08
CA TYR A 32 10.28 9.07 18.65
C TYR A 32 8.89 8.57 18.24
N VAL A 33 8.46 8.89 17.02
CA VAL A 33 7.21 8.36 16.45
C VAL A 33 7.47 7.03 15.73
N GLY A 34 6.86 5.97 16.23
CA GLY A 34 7.04 4.60 15.75
C GLY A 34 6.22 4.25 14.53
N ALA A 35 4.97 4.71 14.50
CA ALA A 35 4.05 4.37 13.44
C ALA A 35 2.98 5.45 13.19
N ALA A 36 2.49 5.49 11.95
CA ALA A 36 1.33 6.26 11.54
C ALA A 36 0.38 5.36 10.73
N VAL A 37 -0.91 5.34 11.07
CA VAL A 37 -1.94 4.66 10.26
C VAL A 37 -2.23 5.53 9.03
N VAL A 38 -2.17 4.92 7.84
CA VAL A 38 -2.22 5.62 6.55
C VAL A 38 -3.05 4.86 5.53
N VAL A 39 -3.36 5.52 4.41
CA VAL A 39 -3.71 4.82 3.17
C VAL A 39 -2.45 4.77 2.32
N ARG A 40 -2.01 3.56 1.95
CA ARG A 40 -0.78 3.32 1.18
C ARG A 40 -1.11 2.63 -0.14
N GLY A 41 -0.49 3.10 -1.22
CA GLY A 41 -0.39 2.41 -2.49
C GLY A 41 0.98 1.77 -2.64
N ALA A 42 1.03 0.54 -3.13
CA ALA A 42 2.25 -0.17 -3.45
C ALA A 42 2.17 -0.69 -4.89
N LEU A 43 3.19 -0.37 -5.68
CA LEU A 43 3.31 -0.76 -7.08
C LEU A 43 4.61 -1.53 -7.30
N PHE A 44 4.53 -2.60 -8.08
CA PHE A 44 5.64 -3.45 -8.44
C PHE A 44 5.90 -3.35 -9.94
N PHE A 45 7.13 -3.04 -10.34
CA PHE A 45 7.45 -2.74 -11.74
C PHE A 45 8.85 -3.25 -12.15
N ARG A 46 9.10 -3.26 -13.45
CA ARG A 46 10.36 -3.75 -14.06
C ARG A 46 11.26 -2.60 -14.51
N ASN A 47 12.52 -2.92 -14.73
CA ASN A 47 13.53 -2.10 -15.39
C ASN A 47 13.79 -0.75 -14.71
N ALA A 48 13.86 -0.72 -13.38
CA ALA A 48 14.05 0.54 -12.67
C ALA A 48 15.32 1.28 -13.09
N ALA A 49 16.37 0.57 -13.51
CA ALA A 49 17.62 1.15 -13.98
C ALA A 49 17.51 1.88 -15.33
N ASP A 50 16.43 1.71 -16.08
CA ASP A 50 16.26 2.30 -17.41
C ASP A 50 15.97 3.81 -17.30
N PRO A 51 16.63 4.68 -18.10
CA PRO A 51 16.45 6.13 -18.00
C PRO A 51 15.01 6.61 -18.16
N GLU A 52 14.20 5.93 -18.99
CA GLU A 52 12.79 6.25 -19.17
C GLU A 52 11.97 5.93 -17.91
N VAL A 53 12.26 4.81 -17.25
CA VAL A 53 11.61 4.45 -15.98
C VAL A 53 12.06 5.39 -14.86
N ARG A 54 13.32 5.82 -14.83
CA ARG A 54 13.79 6.87 -13.90
C ARG A 54 13.04 8.19 -14.08
N ARG A 55 12.77 8.57 -15.33
CA ARG A 55 11.97 9.76 -15.64
C ARG A 55 10.52 9.59 -15.18
N ALA A 56 9.93 8.43 -15.45
CA ALA A 56 8.57 8.10 -14.98
C ALA A 56 8.46 8.14 -13.44
N ILE A 57 9.45 7.62 -12.71
CA ILE A 57 9.52 7.73 -11.23
C ILE A 57 9.56 9.21 -10.80
N SER A 58 10.37 10.03 -11.47
CA SER A 58 10.43 11.47 -11.20
C SER A 58 9.07 12.14 -11.43
N GLU A 59 8.37 11.82 -12.52
CA GLU A 59 7.04 12.34 -12.82
C GLU A 59 5.99 11.89 -11.80
N CYS A 60 6.07 10.63 -11.31
CA CYS A 60 5.25 10.17 -10.20
C CYS A 60 5.50 10.99 -8.93
N TYR A 61 6.77 11.24 -8.59
CA TYR A 61 7.11 12.06 -7.43
C TYR A 61 6.59 13.50 -7.57
N GLU A 62 6.77 14.13 -8.73
CA GLU A 62 6.28 15.49 -8.97
C GLU A 62 4.77 15.56 -8.76
N GLN A 63 4.00 14.63 -9.31
CA GLN A 63 2.55 14.59 -9.10
C GLN A 63 2.18 14.35 -7.63
N TYR A 64 2.92 13.50 -6.91
CA TYR A 64 2.71 13.30 -5.47
C TYR A 64 3.04 14.57 -4.67
N ARG A 65 4.11 15.28 -5.02
CA ARG A 65 4.52 16.53 -4.38
C ARG A 65 3.43 17.60 -4.48
N GLU A 66 2.72 17.68 -5.59
CA GLU A 66 1.63 18.66 -5.77
C GLU A 66 0.51 18.51 -4.73
N ILE A 67 0.29 17.30 -4.21
CA ILE A 67 -0.69 17.07 -3.13
C ILE A 67 -0.07 17.14 -1.74
N ALA A 68 1.15 16.66 -1.56
CA ALA A 68 1.80 16.58 -0.25
C ALA A 68 2.43 17.93 0.18
N LYS A 69 2.95 18.71 -0.77
CA LYS A 69 3.51 20.05 -0.58
C LYS A 69 4.51 20.11 0.58
N ASP A 70 4.25 20.96 1.58
CA ASP A 70 5.10 21.20 2.74
C ASP A 70 5.09 20.08 3.79
N GLU A 71 4.25 19.07 3.62
CA GLU A 71 4.24 17.91 4.51
C GLU A 71 5.54 17.11 4.42
N LEU A 72 6.18 17.06 3.26
CA LEU A 72 7.41 16.31 3.03
C LEU A 72 8.63 17.07 3.57
N LYS A 73 9.35 16.47 4.52
CA LYS A 73 10.40 17.13 5.30
C LYS A 73 11.78 16.49 5.19
N TRP A 74 11.85 15.18 4.93
CA TRP A 74 13.11 14.44 4.95
C TRP A 74 13.25 13.54 3.74
N LEU A 75 14.46 13.48 3.17
CA LEU A 75 14.89 12.53 2.16
C LEU A 75 15.95 11.59 2.76
N TRP A 76 15.72 10.30 2.65
CA TRP A 76 16.68 9.23 2.95
C TRP A 76 17.15 8.58 1.66
N GLN A 77 18.44 8.22 1.63
CA GLN A 77 19.06 7.43 0.57
C GLN A 77 20.10 6.50 1.19
N ASP A 78 20.28 5.31 0.62
CA ASP A 78 21.21 4.33 1.17
C ASP A 78 22.64 4.87 1.24
N GLY A 79 23.30 4.63 2.38
CA GLY A 79 24.68 5.05 2.61
C GLY A 79 24.86 6.56 2.77
N LYS A 80 23.78 7.33 2.93
CA LYS A 80 23.83 8.78 3.18
C LYS A 80 23.06 9.14 4.44
N GLU A 81 23.46 10.25 5.05
CA GLU A 81 22.69 10.88 6.11
C GLU A 81 21.36 11.46 5.58
N PRO A 82 20.29 11.47 6.40
CA PRO A 82 19.02 12.07 6.00
C PRO A 82 19.17 13.56 5.69
N VAL A 83 18.57 14.00 4.58
CA VAL A 83 18.61 15.39 4.13
C VAL A 83 17.26 16.05 4.40
N LYS A 84 17.27 17.19 5.08
CA LYS A 84 16.06 18.01 5.25
C LYS A 84 15.70 18.69 3.93
N ILE A 85 14.44 18.58 3.52
CA ILE A 85 13.89 19.18 2.30
C ILE A 85 12.80 20.20 2.65
N ARG A 86 12.45 21.06 1.70
CA ARG A 86 11.41 22.10 1.88
C ARG A 86 10.45 22.11 0.69
N GLY A 87 9.14 22.18 0.96
CA GLY A 87 8.10 22.13 -0.06
C GLY A 87 8.12 20.85 -0.89
N GLY A 88 8.64 19.74 -0.34
CA GLY A 88 8.87 18.51 -1.07
C GLY A 88 9.85 18.63 -2.25
N ASN A 89 10.70 19.65 -2.29
CA ASN A 89 11.70 19.77 -3.35
C ASN A 89 12.89 18.87 -3.04
N LEU A 90 13.14 17.91 -3.93
CA LEU A 90 14.30 17.03 -3.83
C LEU A 90 15.53 17.66 -4.50
N PRO A 91 16.75 17.30 -4.06
CA PRO A 91 17.96 17.61 -4.81
C PRO A 91 17.84 17.18 -6.28
N SER A 92 18.42 17.98 -7.18
CA SER A 92 18.39 17.67 -8.61
C SER A 92 19.04 16.31 -8.87
N GLY A 93 18.41 15.52 -9.74
CA GLY A 93 18.93 14.19 -10.08
C GLY A 93 18.65 13.08 -9.06
N THR A 94 17.84 13.33 -8.03
CA THR A 94 17.47 12.30 -7.01
C THR A 94 16.95 10.98 -7.58
N PHE A 95 16.40 10.98 -8.80
CA PHE A 95 15.98 9.74 -9.48
C PHE A 95 16.81 9.42 -10.73
N THR A 96 17.48 10.40 -11.33
CA THR A 96 18.10 10.27 -12.67
C THR A 96 19.62 10.21 -12.64
N SER A 97 20.28 10.67 -11.57
CA SER A 97 21.74 10.80 -11.50
C SER A 97 22.47 9.51 -11.07
N TYR A 98 21.93 8.34 -11.42
CA TYR A 98 22.48 7.05 -11.00
C TYR A 98 23.24 6.36 -12.12
N SER A 99 24.37 5.73 -11.75
CA SER A 99 24.95 4.67 -12.58
C SER A 99 24.03 3.44 -12.52
N ASP A 100 23.92 2.71 -13.63
CA ASP A 100 23.26 1.39 -13.72
C ASP A 100 23.85 0.32 -12.78
N LYS A 101 25.02 0.60 -12.18
CA LYS A 101 25.70 -0.22 -11.16
C LYS A 101 25.21 0.02 -9.73
N VAL A 102 24.42 1.07 -9.48
CA VAL A 102 23.95 1.43 -8.13
C VAL A 102 22.43 1.24 -8.06
N ALA A 103 21.94 0.70 -6.93
CA ALA A 103 20.51 0.61 -6.68
C ALA A 103 19.95 2.03 -6.51
N LEU A 104 18.74 2.27 -7.02
CA LEU A 104 18.02 3.51 -6.68
C LEU A 104 17.33 3.31 -5.35
N THR A 105 17.62 4.22 -4.43
CA THR A 105 16.85 4.36 -3.21
C THR A 105 16.56 5.83 -2.95
N ALA A 106 15.30 6.12 -2.68
CA ALA A 106 14.85 7.41 -2.21
C ALA A 106 13.58 7.20 -1.38
N TYR A 107 13.63 7.62 -0.12
CA TYR A 107 12.51 7.56 0.82
C TYR A 107 12.25 8.97 1.32
N VAL A 108 11.05 9.49 1.10
CA VAL A 108 10.67 10.85 1.45
C VAL A 108 9.56 10.81 2.47
N THR A 109 9.76 11.39 3.66
CA THR A 109 8.82 11.27 4.79
C THR A 109 8.45 12.61 5.43
N SER A 110 7.29 12.66 6.07
CA SER A 110 6.76 13.83 6.80
C SER A 110 7.02 13.87 8.30
N GLY A 111 7.84 12.94 8.83
CA GLY A 111 8.25 12.91 10.23
C GLY A 111 8.81 14.26 10.71
N ASP A 112 8.54 14.64 11.96
CA ASP A 112 9.04 15.91 12.51
C ASP A 112 10.57 15.83 12.66
N ALA A 113 11.09 14.73 13.23
CA ALA A 113 12.47 14.30 13.06
C ALA A 113 12.63 13.31 11.89
N SER A 114 13.86 13.15 11.40
CA SER A 114 14.15 12.23 10.29
C SER A 114 13.81 10.78 10.62
N ALA A 115 13.94 10.40 11.89
CA ALA A 115 13.63 9.07 12.41
C ALA A 115 12.14 8.84 12.71
N ASP A 116 11.31 9.88 12.71
CA ASP A 116 9.88 9.75 13.01
C ASP A 116 9.11 9.17 11.82
N ALA A 117 8.16 8.29 12.10
CA ALA A 117 7.11 7.96 11.15
C ALA A 117 6.22 9.19 10.89
N GLY A 118 5.57 9.20 9.72
CA GLY A 118 4.66 10.28 9.34
C GLY A 118 3.58 9.78 8.38
N PHE A 119 2.52 10.58 8.20
CA PHE A 119 1.41 10.22 7.34
C PHE A 119 1.76 10.22 5.84
N TRP A 120 2.65 11.12 5.43
CA TRP A 120 3.04 11.28 4.03
C TRP A 120 4.39 10.62 3.80
N HIS A 121 4.40 9.69 2.86
CA HIS A 121 5.58 8.96 2.44
C HIS A 121 5.56 8.77 0.94
N PHE A 122 6.71 8.94 0.29
CA PHE A 122 7.00 8.40 -1.04
C PHE A 122 8.31 7.62 -1.01
N GLN A 123 8.28 6.37 -1.42
CA GLN A 123 9.43 5.47 -1.41
C GLN A 123 9.61 4.84 -2.78
N VAL A 124 10.85 4.77 -3.23
CA VAL A 124 11.21 3.96 -4.39
C VAL A 124 12.46 3.15 -4.11
N PHE A 125 12.40 1.87 -4.47
CA PHE A 125 13.55 0.99 -4.55
C PHE A 125 13.65 0.42 -5.97
N GLY A 126 14.80 0.62 -6.59
CA GLY A 126 15.13 0.06 -7.91
C GLY A 126 16.42 -0.75 -7.86
N GLN A 127 16.37 -1.99 -8.31
CA GLN A 127 17.52 -2.86 -8.43
C GLN A 127 18.51 -2.36 -9.48
N GLN A 128 19.75 -2.81 -9.34
CA GLN A 128 20.78 -2.67 -10.36
C GLN A 128 20.42 -3.52 -11.57
N ARG A 129 20.73 -3.06 -12.79
CA ARG A 129 20.31 -3.72 -14.04
C ARG A 129 20.75 -5.19 -14.10
N TRP A 130 22.01 -5.47 -13.72
CA TRP A 130 22.54 -6.85 -13.75
C TRP A 130 21.87 -7.76 -12.71
N ARG A 131 21.39 -7.21 -11.59
CA ARG A 131 20.70 -7.96 -10.54
C ARG A 131 19.29 -8.31 -11.00
N GLU A 132 18.58 -7.35 -11.58
CA GLU A 132 17.23 -7.54 -12.11
C GLU A 132 17.19 -8.56 -13.28
N ALA A 133 18.25 -8.62 -14.09
CA ALA A 133 18.39 -9.57 -15.19
C ALA A 133 18.56 -11.04 -14.74
N ARG A 134 18.72 -11.33 -13.45
CA ARG A 134 18.83 -12.72 -12.95
C ARG A 134 17.46 -13.43 -13.05
N PRO A 135 17.44 -14.75 -13.35
CA PRO A 135 16.20 -15.52 -13.54
C PRO A 135 15.18 -15.50 -12.38
N HIS A 136 15.62 -15.14 -11.17
CA HIS A 136 14.77 -15.09 -9.98
C HIS A 136 14.86 -13.74 -9.25
N ALA A 137 15.27 -12.67 -9.94
CA ALA A 137 15.26 -11.35 -9.32
C ALA A 137 13.83 -10.96 -8.93
N GLY A 138 13.68 -10.18 -7.87
CA GLY A 138 12.38 -9.58 -7.54
C GLY A 138 11.98 -8.50 -8.54
N LEU A 139 10.80 -7.94 -8.31
CA LEU A 139 10.40 -6.67 -8.92
C LEU A 139 11.01 -5.47 -8.17
N ASN A 140 10.91 -4.30 -8.77
CA ASN A 140 11.20 -3.02 -8.14
C ASN A 140 9.92 -2.50 -7.47
N THR A 141 10.04 -1.57 -6.51
CA THR A 141 8.90 -1.07 -5.75
C THR A 141 8.81 0.44 -5.75
N LEU A 142 7.57 0.94 -5.86
CA LEU A 142 7.21 2.31 -5.53
C LEU A 142 6.06 2.24 -4.53
N THR A 143 6.21 2.87 -3.37
CA THR A 143 5.12 3.03 -2.41
C THR A 143 4.88 4.51 -2.15
N PHE A 144 3.63 4.87 -1.90
CA PHE A 144 3.27 6.21 -1.48
C PHE A 144 2.08 6.15 -0.52
N SER A 145 2.01 7.10 0.40
CA SER A 145 0.93 7.14 1.39
C SER A 145 0.45 8.56 1.69
N THR A 146 -0.70 8.64 2.33
CA THR A 146 -1.21 9.88 2.93
C THR A 146 -2.10 9.56 4.13
N SER A 147 -2.55 10.57 4.87
CA SER A 147 -3.42 10.40 6.02
C SER A 147 -4.81 9.90 5.61
N LEU A 148 -5.46 9.19 6.54
CA LEU A 148 -6.85 8.71 6.36
C LEU A 148 -7.80 9.87 6.06
N LEU A 149 -7.60 11.01 6.74
CA LEU A 149 -8.41 12.22 6.56
C LEU A 149 -8.28 12.79 5.14
N TYR A 150 -7.07 12.82 4.57
CA TYR A 150 -6.88 13.31 3.21
C TYR A 150 -7.64 12.44 2.20
N VAL A 151 -7.58 11.10 2.32
CA VAL A 151 -8.31 10.18 1.43
C VAL A 151 -9.82 10.24 1.65
N ALA A 152 -10.29 10.43 2.88
CA ALA A 152 -11.72 10.54 3.16
C ALA A 152 -12.36 11.76 2.45
N GLU A 153 -11.61 12.86 2.35
CA GLU A 153 -12.02 14.09 1.65
C GLU A 153 -11.71 14.09 0.16
N ASN A 154 -10.61 13.46 -0.25
CA ASN A 154 -10.08 13.49 -1.62
C ASN A 154 -9.85 12.08 -2.18
N PRO A 155 -10.85 11.17 -2.17
CA PRO A 155 -10.65 9.78 -2.58
C PRO A 155 -10.18 9.70 -4.04
N ALA A 156 -10.78 10.48 -4.94
CA ALA A 156 -10.41 10.56 -6.35
C ALA A 156 -8.97 11.02 -6.57
N ALA A 157 -8.42 11.89 -5.70
CA ALA A 157 -7.03 12.33 -5.82
C ALA A 157 -6.06 11.17 -5.57
N PHE A 158 -6.31 10.36 -4.54
CA PHE A 158 -5.48 9.18 -4.25
C PHE A 158 -5.62 8.11 -5.34
N GLN A 159 -6.84 7.85 -5.81
CA GLN A 159 -7.11 6.92 -6.91
C GLN A 159 -6.36 7.33 -8.18
N LYS A 160 -6.40 8.63 -8.51
CA LYS A 160 -5.70 9.19 -9.66
C LYS A 160 -4.20 8.99 -9.55
N LEU A 161 -3.60 9.21 -8.38
CA LEU A 161 -2.17 8.90 -8.17
C LEU A 161 -1.87 7.43 -8.44
N PHE A 162 -2.65 6.52 -7.85
CA PHE A 162 -2.43 5.08 -8.02
C PHE A 162 -2.51 4.65 -9.49
N VAL A 163 -3.57 5.07 -10.20
CA VAL A 163 -3.79 4.73 -11.61
C VAL A 163 -2.71 5.35 -12.51
N ASP A 164 -2.40 6.64 -12.32
CA ASP A 164 -1.38 7.31 -13.12
C ASP A 164 0.01 6.69 -12.91
N PHE A 165 0.36 6.36 -11.66
CA PHE A 165 1.66 5.77 -11.34
C PHE A 165 1.76 4.37 -11.92
N ALA A 166 0.70 3.57 -11.79
CA ALA A 166 0.65 2.23 -12.37
C ALA A 166 0.85 2.31 -13.90
N ARG A 167 0.19 3.24 -14.59
CA ARG A 167 0.32 3.44 -16.04
C ARG A 167 1.72 3.88 -16.45
N ARG A 168 2.27 4.92 -15.80
CA ARG A 168 3.60 5.46 -16.11
C ARG A 168 4.71 4.43 -15.90
N LEU A 169 4.61 3.65 -14.83
CA LEU A 169 5.59 2.62 -14.50
C LEU A 169 5.36 1.30 -15.22
N LYS A 170 4.25 1.15 -15.95
CA LYS A 170 3.81 -0.14 -16.51
C LYS A 170 3.85 -1.23 -15.44
N ALA A 171 3.19 -0.94 -14.31
CA ALA A 171 3.23 -1.81 -13.14
C ALA A 171 2.77 -3.23 -13.50
N VAL A 172 3.54 -4.23 -13.03
CA VAL A 172 3.20 -5.66 -13.14
C VAL A 172 2.01 -5.95 -12.25
N SER A 173 2.08 -5.46 -11.02
CA SER A 173 1.00 -5.56 -10.05
C SER A 173 1.06 -4.42 -9.04
N GLY A 174 0.01 -4.29 -8.26
CA GLY A 174 0.00 -3.37 -7.14
C GLY A 174 -1.30 -3.45 -6.36
N TYR A 175 -1.31 -2.81 -5.20
CA TYR A 175 -2.49 -2.74 -4.37
C TYR A 175 -2.47 -1.46 -3.53
N ALA A 176 -3.64 -1.02 -3.06
CA ALA A 176 -3.74 0.06 -2.09
C ALA A 176 -4.84 -0.19 -1.06
N GLY A 177 -4.66 0.35 0.14
CA GLY A 177 -5.59 0.21 1.27
C GLY A 177 -5.02 0.83 2.54
N TYR A 178 -5.60 0.51 3.69
CA TYR A 178 -5.01 0.89 4.97
C TYR A 178 -3.67 0.17 5.17
N ALA A 179 -2.70 0.86 5.76
CA ALA A 179 -1.39 0.33 6.11
C ALA A 179 -0.80 1.12 7.28
N LEU A 180 0.37 0.69 7.75
CA LEU A 180 1.22 1.52 8.62
C LEU A 180 2.44 2.04 7.86
N ASN A 181 2.74 3.31 8.08
CA ASN A 181 4.10 3.81 7.92
C ASN A 181 4.82 3.60 9.23
N LEU A 182 5.85 2.76 9.23
CA LEU A 182 6.74 2.59 10.36
C LEU A 182 7.92 3.56 10.27
N SER A 183 8.55 3.86 11.41
CA SER A 183 9.80 4.60 11.44
C SER A 183 10.83 3.93 10.52
N LEU A 184 11.36 4.67 9.55
CA LEU A 184 12.40 4.17 8.64
C LEU A 184 13.70 3.83 9.40
N ALA A 185 14.03 4.59 10.45
CA ALA A 185 15.22 4.38 11.25
C ALA A 185 15.08 3.22 12.26
N LYS A 186 13.84 2.87 12.63
CA LYS A 186 13.54 1.92 13.72
C LYS A 186 12.45 0.92 13.35
N THR A 187 12.39 0.48 12.11
CA THR A 187 11.30 -0.39 11.61
C THR A 187 11.11 -1.64 12.46
N ALA A 188 12.20 -2.36 12.76
CA ALA A 188 12.17 -3.63 13.49
C ALA A 188 11.56 -3.51 14.90
N ALA A 189 11.75 -2.38 15.59
CA ALA A 189 11.15 -2.13 16.91
C ALA A 189 9.65 -1.81 16.84
N ASN A 190 9.11 -1.52 15.66
CA ASN A 190 7.72 -1.09 15.47
C ASN A 190 6.86 -2.12 14.70
N VAL A 191 7.46 -3.21 14.19
CA VAL A 191 6.68 -4.29 13.56
C VAL A 191 5.66 -4.95 14.51
N PRO A 192 5.88 -5.05 15.84
CA PRO A 192 4.85 -5.61 16.72
C PRO A 192 3.58 -4.74 16.77
N THR A 193 3.71 -3.43 16.63
CA THR A 193 2.55 -2.52 16.53
C THR A 193 1.73 -2.79 15.28
N GLU A 194 2.38 -2.92 14.13
CA GLU A 194 1.71 -3.31 12.87
C GLU A 194 1.07 -4.70 12.98
N TYR A 195 1.74 -5.64 13.64
CA TYR A 195 1.21 -6.98 13.89
C TYR A 195 -0.09 -6.94 14.70
N GLN A 196 -0.12 -6.24 15.84
CA GLN A 196 -1.31 -6.15 16.68
C GLN A 196 -2.48 -5.49 15.95
N LEU A 197 -2.24 -4.39 15.23
CA LEU A 197 -3.27 -3.71 14.46
C LEU A 197 -3.80 -4.57 13.31
N ALA A 198 -2.95 -5.38 12.66
CA ALA A 198 -3.38 -6.29 11.61
C ALA A 198 -4.30 -7.42 12.12
N LYS A 199 -4.24 -7.77 13.42
CA LYS A 199 -5.18 -8.73 14.03
C LYS A 199 -6.55 -8.11 14.29
N GLN A 200 -6.62 -6.79 14.44
CA GLN A 200 -7.87 -6.05 14.66
C GLN A 200 -8.50 -5.56 13.34
N MET A 201 -7.66 -5.19 12.37
CA MET A 201 -8.04 -4.71 11.04
C MET A 201 -7.49 -5.67 10.00
N ILE A 202 -8.21 -6.74 9.68
CA ILE A 202 -7.65 -7.79 8.83
C ILE A 202 -7.39 -7.32 7.39
N ALA A 203 -7.98 -6.22 6.93
CA ALA A 203 -7.69 -5.69 5.60
C ALA A 203 -6.45 -4.77 5.55
N LEU A 204 -5.84 -4.47 6.69
CA LEU A 204 -4.60 -3.69 6.80
C LEU A 204 -3.45 -4.38 6.05
N ASP A 205 -2.77 -3.66 5.16
CA ASP A 205 -1.54 -4.12 4.53
C ASP A 205 -0.39 -4.21 5.54
N VAL A 206 0.35 -5.31 5.50
CA VAL A 206 1.38 -5.64 6.47
C VAL A 206 2.74 -5.79 5.80
N GLY A 207 3.75 -5.26 6.46
CA GLY A 207 5.15 -5.46 6.11
C GLY A 207 5.62 -4.54 4.99
N GLU A 208 6.89 -4.71 4.64
CA GLU A 208 7.58 -3.84 3.69
C GLU A 208 7.46 -4.40 2.25
N PRO A 209 6.83 -3.68 1.30
CA PRO A 209 6.69 -4.14 -0.08
C PRO A 209 8.02 -4.52 -0.75
N LEU A 210 9.11 -3.82 -0.41
CA LEU A 210 10.44 -4.19 -0.89
C LEU A 210 10.85 -5.63 -0.51
N LEU A 211 10.58 -6.07 0.71
CA LEU A 211 10.88 -7.43 1.17
C LEU A 211 10.13 -8.47 0.33
N GLN A 212 8.88 -8.17 -0.02
CA GLN A 212 7.95 -9.08 -0.68
C GLN A 212 8.16 -9.13 -2.20
N ALA A 213 8.72 -8.08 -2.80
CA ALA A 213 8.91 -7.94 -4.25
C ALA A 213 9.68 -9.10 -4.89
N ALA A 214 10.52 -9.82 -4.13
CA ALA A 214 11.21 -11.04 -4.56
C ALA A 214 10.28 -12.19 -4.97
N ARG A 215 9.02 -12.17 -4.53
CA ARG A 215 8.04 -13.25 -4.75
C ARG A 215 6.88 -12.85 -5.67
N LEU A 216 6.82 -11.58 -6.10
CA LEU A 216 5.65 -11.01 -6.79
C LEU A 216 5.85 -10.87 -8.31
N ARG A 217 6.89 -11.49 -8.87
CA ARG A 217 7.17 -11.45 -10.32
C ARG A 217 6.01 -11.98 -11.16
N ASP A 218 5.38 -13.05 -10.69
CA ASP A 218 4.40 -13.84 -11.45
C ASP A 218 3.00 -13.86 -10.81
N GLY A 219 2.75 -12.98 -9.84
CA GLY A 219 1.48 -12.92 -9.13
C GLY A 219 1.35 -11.71 -8.20
N ILE A 220 0.21 -11.64 -7.52
CA ILE A 220 -0.11 -10.59 -6.56
C ILE A 220 0.06 -11.08 -5.12
N LYS A 221 0.44 -10.16 -4.23
CA LYS A 221 0.46 -10.42 -2.78
C LYS A 221 -0.96 -10.56 -2.25
N THR A 222 -1.82 -9.61 -2.60
CA THR A 222 -3.11 -9.40 -1.95
C THR A 222 -4.00 -8.54 -2.83
N VAL A 223 -5.27 -8.44 -2.46
CA VAL A 223 -6.21 -7.46 -3.00
C VAL A 223 -6.47 -6.37 -1.94
N GLY A 224 -6.92 -5.21 -2.38
CA GLY A 224 -7.29 -4.10 -1.50
C GLY A 224 -8.33 -3.18 -2.13
N TRP A 225 -8.39 -1.94 -1.64
CA TRP A 225 -9.26 -0.91 -2.20
C TRP A 225 -8.99 -0.69 -3.68
N LEU A 226 -7.71 -0.62 -4.04
CA LEU A 226 -7.25 -0.58 -5.42
C LEU A 226 -6.36 -1.80 -5.66
N THR A 227 -6.48 -2.46 -6.80
CA THR A 227 -5.65 -3.61 -7.19
C THR A 227 -5.27 -3.46 -8.65
N ALA A 228 -3.97 -3.48 -8.96
CA ALA A 228 -3.44 -3.37 -10.32
C ALA A 228 -2.93 -4.73 -10.80
N LEU A 229 -3.23 -5.08 -12.04
CA LEU A 229 -2.75 -6.27 -12.75
C LEU A 229 -2.29 -5.85 -14.13
N ASP A 230 -1.07 -6.22 -14.52
CA ASP A 230 -0.67 -6.14 -15.92
C ASP A 230 -1.48 -7.12 -16.79
N LYS A 231 -1.25 -7.04 -18.10
CA LYS A 231 -1.94 -7.90 -19.06
C LYS A 231 -1.73 -9.39 -18.76
N GLU A 232 -0.52 -9.81 -18.40
CA GLU A 232 -0.20 -11.23 -18.19
C GLU A 232 -0.94 -11.78 -16.97
N LEU A 233 -0.99 -11.02 -15.87
CA LEU A 233 -1.77 -11.39 -14.69
C LEU A 233 -3.28 -11.33 -14.97
N LEU A 234 -3.76 -10.33 -15.72
CA LEU A 234 -5.16 -10.24 -16.10
C LEU A 234 -5.59 -11.46 -16.94
N ASP A 235 -4.79 -11.85 -17.92
CA ASP A 235 -5.06 -13.02 -18.76
C ASP A 235 -5.10 -14.31 -17.91
N LYS A 236 -4.16 -14.48 -16.96
CA LYS A 236 -4.15 -15.61 -16.01
C LYS A 236 -5.36 -15.61 -15.07
N ALA A 237 -5.91 -14.45 -14.75
CA ALA A 237 -7.15 -14.31 -13.97
C ALA A 237 -8.43 -14.53 -14.81
N GLY A 238 -8.31 -14.89 -16.10
CA GLY A 238 -9.43 -15.16 -16.98
C GLY A 238 -9.84 -13.98 -17.88
N GLY A 239 -9.10 -12.87 -17.86
CA GLY A 239 -9.32 -11.72 -18.72
C GLY A 239 -10.39 -10.74 -18.22
N LEU A 240 -10.53 -9.61 -18.93
CA LEU A 240 -11.38 -8.49 -18.52
C LEU A 240 -12.88 -8.84 -18.49
N ASP A 241 -13.35 -9.65 -19.44
CA ASP A 241 -14.77 -10.03 -19.51
C ASP A 241 -15.17 -10.92 -18.34
N THR A 242 -14.28 -11.83 -17.92
CA THR A 242 -14.49 -12.65 -16.71
C THR A 242 -14.59 -11.76 -15.48
N LEU A 243 -13.69 -10.78 -15.33
CA LEU A 243 -13.75 -9.84 -14.21
C LEU A 243 -15.04 -9.00 -14.22
N ARG A 244 -15.49 -8.52 -15.39
CA ARG A 244 -16.74 -7.76 -15.50
C ARG A 244 -17.97 -8.58 -15.09
N ASN A 245 -17.96 -9.89 -15.34
CA ASN A 245 -19.04 -10.79 -14.94
C ASN A 245 -19.04 -11.04 -13.41
N GLU A 246 -17.86 -11.16 -12.80
CA GLU A 246 -17.75 -11.42 -11.35
C GLU A 246 -17.87 -10.16 -10.49
N LEU A 247 -17.55 -8.98 -11.03
CA LEU A 247 -17.44 -7.72 -10.30
C LEU A 247 -18.51 -6.71 -10.75
N PRO A 248 -19.66 -6.60 -10.04
CA PRO A 248 -20.75 -5.76 -10.49
C PRO A 248 -20.39 -4.26 -10.47
N PRO A 249 -20.78 -3.49 -11.49
CA PRO A 249 -20.32 -2.13 -11.69
C PRO A 249 -20.76 -1.14 -10.61
N ASN A 250 -21.77 -1.48 -9.82
CA ASN A 250 -22.23 -0.63 -8.72
C ASN A 250 -21.23 -0.56 -7.55
N TRP A 251 -20.36 -1.56 -7.39
CA TRP A 251 -19.39 -1.62 -6.28
C TRP A 251 -17.94 -1.70 -6.75
N TYR A 252 -17.71 -2.03 -8.02
CA TYR A 252 -16.39 -2.09 -8.61
C TYR A 252 -16.25 -1.15 -9.80
N ALA A 253 -15.10 -0.49 -9.92
CA ALA A 253 -14.72 0.25 -11.12
C ALA A 253 -13.44 -0.33 -11.70
N LEU A 254 -13.35 -0.35 -13.03
CA LEU A 254 -12.22 -0.87 -13.77
C LEU A 254 -11.59 0.27 -14.56
N TYR A 255 -10.27 0.37 -14.56
CA TYR A 255 -9.51 1.38 -15.30
C TYR A 255 -8.45 0.69 -16.13
N ASP A 256 -8.29 1.06 -17.40
CA ASP A 256 -7.27 0.45 -18.26
C ASP A 256 -5.86 0.69 -17.73
N LEU A 257 -5.01 -0.35 -17.80
CA LEU A 257 -3.59 -0.30 -17.47
C LEU A 257 -2.74 -0.79 -18.64
N ASN A 258 -2.78 -0.10 -19.78
CA ASN A 258 -1.99 -0.46 -20.97
C ASN A 258 -2.22 -1.94 -21.40
N GLY A 259 -3.47 -2.39 -21.40
CA GLY A 259 -3.86 -3.78 -21.64
C GLY A 259 -3.97 -4.66 -20.38
N GLY A 260 -3.55 -4.15 -19.22
CA GLY A 260 -3.94 -4.67 -17.90
C GLY A 260 -5.16 -3.94 -17.34
N VAL A 261 -5.38 -4.04 -16.03
CA VAL A 261 -6.49 -3.37 -15.33
C VAL A 261 -6.10 -2.88 -13.93
N VAL A 262 -6.60 -1.71 -13.54
CA VAL A 262 -6.74 -1.31 -12.13
C VAL A 262 -8.20 -1.50 -11.72
N ILE A 263 -8.40 -2.23 -10.64
CA ILE A 263 -9.70 -2.56 -10.07
C ILE A 263 -9.85 -1.75 -8.78
N GLN A 264 -10.91 -0.97 -8.69
CA GLN A 264 -11.36 -0.34 -7.46
C GLN A 264 -12.48 -1.19 -6.85
N ALA A 265 -12.36 -1.54 -5.58
CA ALA A 265 -13.36 -2.28 -4.81
C ALA A 265 -13.96 -1.37 -3.72
N GLY A 266 -15.13 -0.81 -3.97
CA GLY A 266 -15.84 0.06 -3.04
C GLY A 266 -15.39 1.53 -3.09
N ARG A 267 -16.11 2.37 -2.33
CA ARG A 267 -15.95 3.83 -2.34
C ARG A 267 -14.68 4.32 -1.64
N ARG A 268 -14.24 3.59 -0.61
CA ARG A 268 -13.13 3.93 0.28
C ARG A 268 -12.41 2.66 0.74
N PRO A 269 -11.19 2.76 1.27
CA PRO A 269 -10.55 1.62 1.94
C PRO A 269 -11.39 1.10 3.10
N GLU A 270 -11.56 -0.21 3.14
CA GLU A 270 -12.16 -0.96 4.25
C GLU A 270 -11.08 -1.51 5.19
N ALA A 271 -11.36 -1.52 6.50
CA ALA A 271 -10.44 -2.02 7.53
C ALA A 271 -10.60 -3.52 7.81
N GLY A 272 -11.79 -4.07 7.57
CA GLY A 272 -12.14 -5.42 8.01
C GLY A 272 -12.07 -5.57 9.54
N SER A 273 -12.54 -4.55 10.26
CA SER A 273 -12.62 -4.59 11.72
C SER A 273 -13.88 -5.34 12.19
N SER A 274 -14.03 -5.49 13.50
CA SER A 274 -15.26 -6.00 14.09
C SER A 274 -16.46 -5.12 13.71
N THR A 275 -17.61 -5.75 13.51
CA THR A 275 -18.91 -5.07 13.34
C THR A 275 -19.70 -4.96 14.64
N ASP A 276 -19.19 -5.54 15.74
CA ASP A 276 -19.84 -5.46 17.04
C ASP A 276 -19.67 -4.04 17.61
N SER A 277 -20.73 -3.53 18.26
CA SER A 277 -20.78 -2.17 18.81
C SER A 277 -19.67 -1.84 19.80
N ASP A 278 -19.06 -2.88 20.38
CA ASP A 278 -18.05 -2.76 21.43
C ASP A 278 -16.62 -2.97 20.88
N GLU A 279 -16.45 -3.06 19.55
CA GLU A 279 -15.17 -3.27 18.82
C GLU A 279 -14.35 -4.52 19.24
N ASN A 280 -14.86 -5.33 20.17
CA ASN A 280 -14.18 -6.51 20.75
C ASN A 280 -14.52 -7.83 20.03
N GLY A 281 -15.47 -7.83 19.10
CA GLY A 281 -15.81 -9.00 18.28
C GLY A 281 -14.69 -9.40 17.31
N PRO A 282 -14.75 -10.60 16.71
CA PRO A 282 -13.78 -11.00 15.71
C PRO A 282 -13.86 -10.08 14.48
N PRO A 283 -12.73 -9.76 13.84
CA PRO A 283 -12.73 -8.96 12.61
C PRO A 283 -13.46 -9.68 11.48
N VAL A 284 -14.18 -8.90 10.65
CA VAL A 284 -15.00 -9.44 9.56
C VAL A 284 -14.41 -9.02 8.21
N PRO A 285 -14.18 -9.97 7.27
CA PRO A 285 -13.74 -9.63 5.91
C PRO A 285 -14.71 -8.71 5.18
N PRO A 286 -14.24 -7.61 4.56
CA PRO A 286 -15.10 -6.78 3.73
C PRO A 286 -15.64 -7.56 2.51
N PRO A 287 -16.96 -7.54 2.23
CA PRO A 287 -17.53 -8.36 1.16
C PRO A 287 -16.96 -8.09 -0.23
N ASN A 288 -16.69 -6.82 -0.53
CA ASN A 288 -16.01 -6.39 -1.75
C ASN A 288 -14.60 -6.99 -1.89
N TYR A 289 -13.87 -7.18 -0.79
CA TYR A 289 -12.52 -7.76 -0.83
C TYR A 289 -12.56 -9.28 -0.92
N VAL A 290 -13.51 -9.95 -0.26
CA VAL A 290 -13.71 -11.41 -0.40
C VAL A 290 -14.04 -11.79 -1.83
N ILE A 291 -14.98 -11.09 -2.46
CA ILE A 291 -15.39 -11.36 -3.85
C ILE A 291 -14.23 -11.08 -4.82
N LEU A 292 -13.52 -9.95 -4.65
CA LEU A 292 -12.35 -9.65 -5.48
C LEU A 292 -11.22 -10.67 -5.30
N ASN A 293 -10.97 -11.09 -4.05
CA ASN A 293 -9.98 -12.11 -3.74
C ASN A 293 -10.33 -13.46 -4.40
N ALA A 294 -11.61 -13.85 -4.37
CA ALA A 294 -12.06 -15.07 -5.06
C ALA A 294 -11.83 -14.97 -6.58
N ALA A 295 -12.17 -13.84 -7.20
CA ALA A 295 -11.96 -13.60 -8.63
C ALA A 295 -10.47 -13.61 -9.04
N LEU A 296 -9.58 -13.15 -8.15
CA LEU A 296 -8.13 -13.06 -8.41
C LEU A 296 -7.30 -14.19 -7.77
N LYS A 297 -7.95 -15.21 -7.21
CA LYS A 297 -7.29 -16.28 -6.45
C LYS A 297 -6.22 -17.01 -7.28
N ALA A 298 -6.47 -17.19 -8.57
CA ALA A 298 -5.56 -17.86 -9.51
C ALA A 298 -4.22 -17.14 -9.71
N VAL A 299 -4.16 -15.83 -9.45
CA VAL A 299 -2.95 -15.02 -9.61
C VAL A 299 -2.33 -14.57 -8.29
N ARG A 300 -2.94 -14.92 -7.15
CA ARG A 300 -2.35 -14.68 -5.84
C ARG A 300 -1.20 -15.65 -5.59
N VAL A 301 -0.06 -15.13 -5.17
CA VAL A 301 1.08 -15.99 -4.83
C VAL A 301 0.76 -16.84 -3.61
N PRO A 302 1.21 -18.10 -3.55
CA PRO A 302 0.92 -18.96 -2.41
C PRO A 302 1.67 -18.54 -1.15
N SER A 303 2.82 -17.87 -1.31
CA SER A 303 3.66 -17.43 -0.19
C SER A 303 4.55 -16.23 -0.54
N VAL A 304 4.82 -15.41 0.46
CA VAL A 304 5.83 -14.33 0.43
C VAL A 304 7.01 -14.59 1.37
N TRP A 305 7.20 -15.83 1.81
CA TRP A 305 8.16 -16.27 2.84
C TRP A 305 7.86 -15.72 4.24
N GLN A 306 7.98 -14.42 4.47
CA GLN A 306 7.57 -13.78 5.71
C GLN A 306 7.17 -12.33 5.44
N LEU A 307 6.17 -11.82 6.16
CA LEU A 307 5.70 -10.44 5.99
C LEU A 307 6.60 -9.42 6.70
N GLN A 308 7.18 -9.79 7.86
CA GLN A 308 7.90 -8.87 8.72
C GLN A 308 9.26 -9.43 9.17
N ILE A 309 10.18 -8.54 9.52
CA ILE A 309 11.44 -8.85 10.18
C ILE A 309 11.44 -8.07 11.50
N GLY A 310 11.45 -8.78 12.63
CA GLY A 310 11.42 -8.19 13.95
C GLY A 310 12.80 -7.83 14.51
N GLN A 311 12.77 -7.19 15.68
CA GLN A 311 13.97 -6.84 16.43
C GLN A 311 14.67 -8.12 16.94
N PRO A 312 15.98 -8.32 16.66
CA PRO A 312 16.70 -9.49 17.14
C PRO A 312 16.66 -9.63 18.67
N GLY A 313 16.28 -10.81 19.17
CA GLY A 313 16.19 -11.09 20.60
C GLY A 313 14.94 -10.57 21.30
N SER A 314 14.05 -9.87 20.59
CA SER A 314 12.74 -9.49 21.14
C SER A 314 11.81 -10.71 21.25
N ALA A 315 10.99 -10.71 22.30
CA ALA A 315 9.90 -11.67 22.48
C ALA A 315 8.56 -11.14 21.93
N SER A 316 8.51 -9.91 21.43
CA SER A 316 7.29 -9.29 20.93
C SER A 316 6.83 -9.95 19.62
N PRO A 317 5.52 -10.20 19.47
CA PRO A 317 5.02 -10.95 18.32
C PRO A 317 5.03 -10.11 17.05
N TYR A 318 5.33 -10.77 15.94
CA TYR A 318 5.27 -10.23 14.58
C TYR A 318 5.07 -11.39 13.59
N PHE A 319 4.75 -11.09 12.32
CA PHE A 319 4.58 -12.10 11.26
C PHE A 319 5.93 -12.71 10.83
N ALA A 320 6.49 -13.53 11.70
CA ALA A 320 7.84 -14.09 11.61
C ALA A 320 7.94 -15.38 10.80
N THR A 321 6.80 -16.04 10.56
CA THR A 321 6.77 -17.38 9.96
C THR A 321 6.06 -17.38 8.61
N THR A 322 6.44 -18.34 7.78
CA THR A 322 5.78 -18.59 6.50
C THR A 322 4.32 -19.00 6.69
N ALA A 323 4.02 -19.89 7.63
CA ALA A 323 2.65 -20.33 7.88
C ALA A 323 1.72 -19.14 8.20
N GLU A 324 2.12 -18.28 9.13
CA GLU A 324 1.30 -17.13 9.52
C GLU A 324 1.19 -16.08 8.41
N SER A 325 2.27 -15.87 7.67
CA SER A 325 2.27 -14.98 6.50
C SER A 325 1.34 -15.49 5.41
N ASP A 326 1.35 -16.80 5.14
CA ASP A 326 0.50 -17.44 4.15
C ASP A 326 -0.99 -17.42 4.59
N ASP A 327 -1.26 -17.54 5.90
CA ASP A 327 -2.60 -17.36 6.46
C ASP A 327 -3.09 -15.91 6.25
N TRP A 328 -2.21 -14.92 6.42
CA TRP A 328 -2.55 -13.52 6.09
C TRP A 328 -2.84 -13.34 4.59
N LEU A 329 -2.08 -13.98 3.69
CA LEU A 329 -2.38 -13.94 2.25
C LEU A 329 -3.76 -14.56 1.94
N ARG A 330 -4.17 -15.57 2.70
CA ARG A 330 -5.44 -16.30 2.57
C ARG A 330 -6.59 -15.74 3.42
N ARG A 331 -6.40 -14.62 4.13
CA ARG A 331 -7.39 -14.08 5.10
C ARG A 331 -8.77 -13.74 4.52
N PHE A 332 -8.87 -13.60 3.19
CA PHE A 332 -10.13 -13.36 2.47
C PHE A 332 -10.67 -14.62 1.76
N ASP A 333 -10.02 -15.77 1.94
CA ASP A 333 -10.52 -17.03 1.39
C ASP A 333 -11.75 -17.47 2.19
N VAL A 334 -12.81 -17.76 1.45
CA VAL A 334 -14.03 -18.34 1.98
C VAL A 334 -14.39 -19.55 1.11
N PRO A 335 -15.08 -20.55 1.67
CA PRO A 335 -15.70 -21.61 0.90
C PRO A 335 -16.66 -21.07 -0.19
N ASP A 336 -16.80 -21.78 -1.31
CA ASP A 336 -17.61 -21.33 -2.46
C ASP A 336 -19.09 -21.15 -2.12
N ASP A 337 -19.62 -21.95 -1.19
CA ASP A 337 -20.99 -21.83 -0.67
C ASP A 337 -21.18 -20.55 0.15
N GLN A 338 -20.15 -20.11 0.87
CA GLN A 338 -20.16 -18.84 1.61
C GLN A 338 -19.96 -17.61 0.69
N LEU A 339 -19.37 -17.78 -0.51
CA LEU A 339 -19.19 -16.66 -1.44
C LEU A 339 -20.53 -16.03 -1.85
N VAL A 340 -21.60 -16.84 -1.93
CA VAL A 340 -22.96 -16.35 -2.20
C VAL A 340 -23.46 -15.42 -1.09
N GLU A 341 -23.16 -15.73 0.17
CA GLU A 341 -23.51 -14.86 1.31
C GLU A 341 -22.76 -13.53 1.24
N TYR A 342 -21.49 -13.53 0.84
CA TYR A 342 -20.74 -12.29 0.63
C TYR A 342 -21.27 -11.49 -0.55
N LYS A 343 -21.70 -12.14 -1.63
CA LYS A 343 -22.42 -11.47 -2.74
C LYS A 343 -23.73 -10.82 -2.26
N ALA A 344 -24.46 -11.44 -1.33
CA ALA A 344 -25.63 -10.82 -0.69
C ALA A 344 -25.25 -9.64 0.22
N LYS A 345 -24.21 -9.79 1.06
CA LYS A 345 -23.69 -8.70 1.92
C LYS A 345 -23.22 -7.49 1.11
N LEU A 346 -22.66 -7.70 -0.07
CA LEU A 346 -22.26 -6.64 -1.00
C LEU A 346 -23.42 -5.70 -1.35
N LEU A 347 -24.64 -6.22 -1.46
CA LEU A 347 -25.84 -5.42 -1.80
C LEU A 347 -26.15 -4.33 -0.76
N HIS A 348 -25.67 -4.50 0.46
CA HIS A 348 -25.82 -3.52 1.55
C HIS A 348 -24.67 -2.51 1.61
N MET A 349 -23.59 -2.70 0.84
CA MET A 349 -22.50 -1.73 0.77
C MET A 349 -22.91 -0.51 -0.05
N PRO A 350 -22.43 0.70 0.31
CA PRO A 350 -22.61 1.89 -0.51
C PRO A 350 -22.08 1.70 -1.93
N THR A 351 -22.89 2.09 -2.92
CA THR A 351 -22.50 2.03 -4.33
C THR A 351 -21.52 3.14 -4.69
N LEU A 352 -20.71 2.89 -5.72
CA LEU A 352 -19.85 3.89 -6.34
C LEU A 352 -20.68 5.05 -6.91
N ASP A 353 -20.07 6.24 -6.88
CA ASP A 353 -20.57 7.46 -7.50
C ASP A 353 -19.40 8.30 -8.05
N ALA A 354 -19.73 9.42 -8.70
CA ALA A 354 -18.75 10.28 -9.37
C ALA A 354 -17.76 10.96 -8.40
N GLU A 355 -18.04 11.02 -7.10
CA GLU A 355 -17.13 11.62 -6.11
C GLU A 355 -15.98 10.67 -5.74
N CYS A 356 -16.20 9.36 -5.89
CA CYS A 356 -15.25 8.32 -5.50
C CYS A 356 -14.79 7.44 -6.68
N THR A 357 -14.95 7.90 -7.92
CA THR A 357 -14.47 7.21 -9.12
C THR A 357 -13.79 8.18 -10.07
N LEU A 358 -12.88 7.65 -10.90
CA LEU A 358 -12.24 8.45 -11.96
C LEU A 358 -13.14 8.47 -13.21
N PRO A 359 -13.07 9.55 -14.03
CA PRO A 359 -13.95 9.71 -15.19
C PRO A 359 -13.68 8.70 -16.33
N ASP A 360 -12.49 8.10 -16.39
CA ASP A 360 -12.06 7.16 -17.43
C ASP A 360 -12.35 5.69 -17.10
N ARG A 361 -13.42 5.45 -16.34
CA ARG A 361 -13.89 4.11 -16.00
C ARG A 361 -14.29 3.32 -17.25
N ALA A 362 -13.72 2.12 -17.41
CA ALA A 362 -13.90 1.19 -18.52
C ALA A 362 -15.01 0.16 -18.32
#